data_AF-A0A5N8VYC1-F1
#
_entry.id   AF-A0A5N8VYC1-F1
#
_cell.length_a   1.000
_cell.length_b   1.000
_cell.length_c   1.000
_cell.angle_alpha   90.00
_cell.angle_beta   90.00
_cell.angle_gamma   90.00
#
_symmetry.space_group_name_H-M   'P 1'
#
loop_
_entity.id
_entity.type
_entity.pdbx_description
1 polymer ?
#
loop_
_entity_poly.entity_id
_entity_poly.type
_entity_poly.pdbx_seq_one_letter_code
_entity_poly.pdbx_strand_id
1 'polypeptide(L)'
;MGAFSWWRSRRENARIERLLVEVNAGRCLAADATAHEASGTRRGIPGVVECWDDIFQFKADSELTAPTEGWRVPKSQIAGVRDGDGPGELVITFRPPARFDAVVVTPLMHADKWRALAMG
;
A
#
# COMPACT_ATOMS: atom_id res chain seq x y z
N MET A 1 19.45 -7.25 4.02
CA MET A 1 19.16 -6.01 4.78
C MET A 1 17.72 -5.64 4.52
N GLY A 2 16.81 -6.18 5.33
CA GLY A 2 15.39 -6.31 4.99
C GLY A 2 14.58 -5.03 5.22
N ALA A 3 13.44 -4.93 4.54
CA ALA A 3 12.42 -3.88 4.68
C ALA A 3 12.11 -3.47 6.13
N PHE A 4 12.27 -4.40 7.09
CA PHE A 4 12.21 -4.15 8.54
C PHE A 4 13.19 -3.09 9.08
N SER A 5 14.39 -2.95 8.48
CA SER A 5 15.40 -1.96 8.87
C SER A 5 15.03 -0.55 8.41
N TRP A 6 14.35 -0.43 7.26
CA TRP A 6 13.91 0.85 6.71
C TRP A 6 12.67 1.39 7.45
N TRP A 7 11.69 0.53 7.77
CA TRP A 7 10.55 0.87 8.63
C TRP A 7 10.99 1.31 10.03
N ARG A 8 12.00 0.64 10.61
CA ARG A 8 12.60 1.06 11.90
C ARG A 8 13.32 2.39 11.82
N SER A 9 13.95 2.74 10.69
CA SER A 9 14.62 4.03 10.54
C SER A 9 13.64 5.21 10.51
N ARG A 10 12.35 4.95 10.23
CA ARG A 10 11.26 5.95 10.26
C ARG A 10 10.48 5.97 11.59
N ARG A 11 10.86 5.13 12.55
CA ARG A 11 10.18 4.93 13.85
C ARG A 11 10.17 6.15 14.78
N GLU A 12 10.93 7.21 14.45
CA GLU A 12 10.83 8.50 15.16
C GLU A 12 9.52 9.25 14.85
N ASN A 13 8.68 8.75 13.93
CA ASN A 13 7.37 9.31 13.64
C ASN A 13 6.29 8.56 14.42
N ALA A 14 5.72 9.18 15.46
CA ALA A 14 4.67 8.62 16.33
C ALA A 14 3.45 8.05 15.57
N ARG A 15 3.22 8.51 14.33
CA ARG A 15 2.20 7.96 13.43
C ARG A 15 2.48 6.51 13.02
N ILE A 16 3.73 6.14 12.80
CA ILE A 16 4.14 4.79 12.39
C ILE A 16 3.97 3.80 13.55
N GLU A 17 4.23 4.21 14.79
CA GLU A 17 4.02 3.33 15.95
C GLU A 17 2.55 2.98 16.13
N ARG A 18 1.65 3.96 15.98
CA ARG A 18 0.19 3.71 16.01
C ARG A 18 -0.23 2.80 14.87
N LEU A 19 0.26 3.03 13.64
CA LEU A 19 -0.02 2.17 12.50
C LEU A 19 0.42 0.72 12.76
N LEU A 20 1.61 0.52 13.34
CA LEU A 20 2.10 -0.82 13.69
C LEU A 20 1.22 -1.54 14.71
N VAL A 21 0.65 -0.84 15.69
CA VAL A 21 -0.30 -1.44 16.64
C VAL A 21 -1.55 -1.96 15.91
N GLU A 22 -2.10 -1.15 15.01
CA GLU A 22 -3.29 -1.51 14.23
C GLU A 22 -3.02 -2.65 13.24
N VAL A 23 -1.83 -2.66 12.63
CA VAL A 23 -1.37 -3.75 11.75
C VAL A 23 -1.17 -5.04 12.53
N ASN A 24 -0.55 -5.00 13.71
CA ASN A 24 -0.39 -6.18 14.55
C ASN A 24 -1.74 -6.74 15.01
N ALA A 25 -2.70 -5.86 15.34
CA ALA A 25 -4.06 -6.26 15.67
C ALA A 25 -4.87 -6.74 14.46
N GLY A 26 -4.34 -6.61 13.24
CA GLY A 26 -4.98 -7.01 12.00
C GLY A 26 -6.19 -6.15 11.61
N ARG A 27 -6.30 -4.94 12.19
CA ARG A 27 -7.33 -3.92 11.87
C ARG A 27 -6.91 -3.01 10.71
N CYS A 28 -5.62 -3.00 10.39
CA CYS A 28 -5.07 -2.33 9.23
C CYS A 28 -4.07 -3.25 8.52
N LEU A 29 -3.94 -3.10 7.21
CA LEU A 29 -2.83 -3.68 6.46
C LEU A 29 -1.88 -2.55 6.07
N ALA A 30 -0.58 -2.77 6.20
CA ALA A 30 0.40 -1.84 5.67
C ALA A 30 1.54 -2.57 4.95
N ALA A 31 2.01 -1.98 3.86
CA ALA A 31 3.05 -2.56 3.02
C ALA A 31 3.84 -1.47 2.32
N ASP A 32 5.10 -1.78 2.01
CA ASP A 32 5.87 -1.02 1.03
C ASP A 32 5.21 -1.18 -0.33
N ALA A 33 5.19 -0.09 -1.10
CA ALA A 33 4.41 -0.03 -2.31
C ALA A 33 5.10 0.78 -3.42
N THR A 34 4.82 0.39 -4.66
CA THR A 34 5.15 1.18 -5.85
C THR A 34 3.88 1.38 -6.67
N ALA A 35 3.45 2.63 -6.82
CA ALA A 35 2.28 2.99 -7.62
C ALA A 35 2.66 3.30 -9.07
N HIS A 36 1.83 2.87 -10.02
CA HIS A 36 2.02 3.09 -11.46
C HIS A 36 0.88 3.95 -12.00
N GLU A 37 1.19 5.14 -12.51
CA GLU A 37 0.18 6.10 -13.01
C GLU A 37 -0.54 5.63 -14.27
N ALA A 38 -1.84 5.90 -14.34
CA ALA A 38 -2.69 5.57 -15.48
C ALA A 38 -2.44 6.42 -16.73
N SER A 39 -1.77 7.57 -16.57
CA SER A 39 -1.55 8.58 -17.63
C SER A 39 -0.43 8.23 -18.64
N GLY A 40 0.03 6.97 -18.67
CA GLY A 40 0.83 6.43 -19.77
C GLY A 40 2.36 6.63 -19.67
N THR A 41 2.86 7.38 -18.69
CA THR A 41 4.30 7.38 -18.38
C THR A 41 4.55 6.34 -17.28
N ARG A 42 5.16 5.20 -17.62
CA ARG A 42 5.49 4.11 -16.68
C ARG A 42 6.59 4.52 -15.69
N ARG A 43 6.30 5.49 -14.83
CA ARG A 43 7.15 5.81 -13.69
C ARG A 43 6.52 5.21 -12.44
N GLY A 44 7.24 4.28 -11.81
CA GLY A 44 6.88 3.79 -10.49
C GLY A 44 7.12 4.88 -9.45
N ILE A 45 6.12 5.14 -8.61
CA ILE A 45 6.21 6.06 -7.48
C ILE A 45 6.37 5.21 -6.22
N PRO A 46 7.54 5.21 -5.58
CA PRO A 46 7.74 4.47 -4.33
C PRO A 46 6.99 5.17 -3.18
N GLY A 47 6.47 4.37 -2.27
CA GLY A 47 5.73 4.84 -1.11
C GLY A 47 5.24 3.72 -0.22
N VAL A 48 4.20 4.02 0.54
CA VAL A 48 3.56 3.09 1.48
C VAL A 48 2.08 3.02 1.19
N VAL A 49 1.52 1.83 1.31
CA VAL A 49 0.07 1.65 1.34
C VAL A 49 -0.38 1.33 2.76
N GLU A 50 -1.51 1.92 3.12
CA GLU A 50 -2.33 1.54 4.26
C GLU A 50 -3.70 1.10 3.73
N CYS A 51 -4.19 -0.06 4.15
CA CYS A 51 -5.54 -0.53 3.85
C CYS A 51 -6.30 -0.70 5.16
N TRP A 52 -7.33 0.12 5.33
CA TRP A 52 -8.30 0.06 6.41
C TRP A 52 -9.56 -0.64 5.90
N ASP A 53 -10.54 -0.90 6.79
CA ASP A 53 -11.71 -1.75 6.52
C ASP A 53 -12.31 -1.60 5.12
N ASP A 54 -12.54 -0.36 4.67
CA ASP A 54 -13.13 0.02 3.38
C ASP A 54 -12.25 0.93 2.50
N ILE A 55 -11.13 1.45 3.02
CA ILE A 55 -10.28 2.43 2.34
C ILE A 55 -8.89 1.86 2.04
N PHE A 56 -8.46 2.02 0.78
CA PHE A 56 -7.09 1.83 0.33
C PHE A 56 -6.41 3.19 0.15
N GLN A 57 -5.30 3.43 0.84
CA GLN A 57 -4.56 4.68 0.78
C GLN A 57 -3.11 4.43 0.39
N PHE A 58 -2.65 5.06 -0.69
CA PHE A 58 -1.24 5.13 -1.06
C PHE A 58 -0.68 6.50 -0.70
N LYS A 59 0.52 6.54 -0.14
CA LYS A 59 1.24 7.77 0.14
C LYS A 59 2.67 7.66 -0.40
N ALA A 60 3.06 8.59 -1.27
CA ALA A 60 4.39 8.58 -1.86
C ALA A 60 5.45 8.91 -0.80
N ASP A 61 6.67 8.40 -0.97
CA ASP A 61 7.78 8.63 -0.03
C ASP A 61 8.06 10.12 0.19
N SER A 62 7.96 10.93 -0.87
CA SER A 62 8.13 12.38 -0.82
C SER A 62 7.06 13.11 0.00
N GLU A 63 5.92 12.46 0.25
CA GLU A 63 4.77 13.03 0.94
C GLU A 63 4.72 12.62 2.42
N LEU A 64 5.51 11.64 2.86
CA LEU A 64 5.39 11.05 4.20
C LEU A 64 5.64 12.02 5.34
N THR A 65 6.53 13.00 5.14
CA THR A 65 6.81 14.08 6.09
C THR A 65 5.81 15.24 5.97
N ALA A 66 5.06 15.30 4.88
CA ALA A 66 4.05 16.33 4.64
C ALA A 66 2.71 15.94 5.29
N PRO A 67 1.90 16.94 5.72
CA PRO A 67 0.56 16.73 6.26
C PRO A 67 -0.47 16.34 5.18
N THR A 68 -0.04 15.82 4.04
CA THR A 68 -0.93 15.36 2.98
C THR A 68 -1.52 14.00 3.32
N GLU A 69 -2.74 13.76 2.83
CA GLU A 69 -3.48 12.52 3.08
C GLU A 69 -3.06 11.37 2.15
N GLY A 70 -2.30 11.65 1.08
CA GLY A 70 -2.00 10.69 0.02
C GLY A 70 -3.18 10.49 -0.93
N TRP A 71 -3.06 9.51 -1.83
CA TRP A 71 -4.15 9.09 -2.70
C TRP A 71 -5.01 8.03 -2.01
N ARG A 72 -6.33 8.20 -2.04
CA ARG A 72 -7.30 7.29 -1.41
C ARG A 72 -8.31 6.80 -2.43
N VAL A 73 -8.67 5.52 -2.32
CA VAL A 73 -9.79 4.92 -3.04
C VAL A 73 -10.57 3.95 -2.15
N PRO A 74 -11.87 3.79 -2.39
CA PRO A 74 -12.63 2.70 -1.78
C PRO A 74 -12.08 1.34 -2.22
N LYS A 75 -12.07 0.35 -1.33
CA LYS A 75 -11.71 -1.03 -1.69
C LYS A 75 -12.58 -1.61 -2.81
N SER A 76 -13.83 -1.15 -2.94
CA SER A 76 -14.71 -1.54 -4.05
C SER A 76 -14.20 -1.08 -5.43
N GLN A 77 -13.24 -0.16 -5.49
CA GLN A 77 -12.54 0.20 -6.72
C GLN A 77 -11.37 -0.74 -7.05
N ILE A 78 -10.99 -1.65 -6.16
CA ILE A 78 -10.01 -2.69 -6.48
C ILE A 78 -10.64 -3.63 -7.51
N ALA A 79 -9.97 -3.77 -8.65
CA ALA A 79 -10.38 -4.65 -9.74
C ALA A 79 -9.86 -6.07 -9.55
N GLY A 80 -8.67 -6.21 -8.97
CA GLY A 80 -8.03 -7.51 -8.77
C GLY A 80 -6.79 -7.41 -7.90
N VAL A 81 -6.44 -8.55 -7.31
CA VAL A 81 -5.14 -8.79 -6.67
C VAL A 81 -4.55 -10.05 -7.27
N ARG A 82 -3.29 -9.98 -7.69
CA ARG A 82 -2.53 -11.12 -8.23
C ARG A 82 -1.12 -11.11 -7.69
N ASP A 83 -0.41 -12.22 -7.78
CA ASP A 83 1.02 -12.23 -7.48
C ASP A 83 1.80 -11.36 -8.51
N GLY A 84 2.83 -10.70 -8.01
CA GLY A 84 3.78 -9.90 -8.79
C GLY A 84 4.94 -10.73 -9.33
N ASP A 85 5.90 -10.03 -9.94
CA ASP A 85 7.06 -10.68 -10.57
C ASP A 85 8.13 -11.05 -9.52
N GLY A 86 8.15 -10.34 -8.39
CA GLY A 86 9.04 -10.61 -7.26
C GLY A 86 8.44 -11.54 -6.18
N PRO A 87 9.29 -12.24 -5.41
CA PRO A 87 8.84 -13.10 -4.32
C PRO A 87 8.11 -12.29 -3.23
N GLY A 88 6.86 -12.67 -2.96
CA GLY A 88 6.02 -12.00 -1.96
C GLY A 88 5.42 -10.67 -2.44
N GLU A 89 5.60 -10.30 -3.71
CA GLU A 89 4.92 -9.15 -4.29
C GLU A 89 3.48 -9.48 -4.66
N LEU A 90 2.59 -8.51 -4.44
CA LEU A 90 1.22 -8.55 -4.95
C LEU A 90 0.99 -7.31 -5.81
N VAL A 91 0.34 -7.49 -6.95
CA VAL A 91 -0.11 -6.40 -7.81
C VAL A 91 -1.59 -6.19 -7.58
N ILE A 92 -1.95 -4.99 -7.14
CA ILE A 92 -3.32 -4.55 -6.90
C ILE A 92 -3.70 -3.64 -8.06
N THR A 93 -4.73 -4.00 -8.82
CA THR A 93 -5.23 -3.20 -9.95
C THR A 93 -6.53 -2.51 -9.59
N PHE A 94 -6.81 -1.37 -10.24
CA PHE A 94 -7.98 -0.54 -9.93
C PHE A 94 -8.90 -0.39 -11.13
N ARG A 95 -10.20 -0.23 -10.85
CA ARG A 95 -11.22 0.04 -11.87
C ARG A 95 -11.10 1.50 -12.35
N PRO A 96 -11.19 1.78 -13.66
CA PRO A 96 -11.26 3.15 -14.14
C PRO A 96 -12.54 3.88 -13.67
N PRO A 97 -12.49 5.20 -13.45
CA PRO A 97 -11.31 6.05 -13.47
C PRO A 97 -10.53 5.97 -12.15
N ALA A 98 -9.23 5.62 -12.22
CA ALA A 98 -8.32 5.63 -11.09
C ALA A 98 -7.06 6.45 -11.44
N ARG A 99 -6.41 7.06 -10.43
CA ARG A 99 -5.14 7.77 -10.63
C ARG A 99 -4.02 6.81 -11.03
N PHE A 100 -4.00 5.64 -10.40
CA PHE A 100 -3.04 4.58 -10.64
C PHE A 100 -3.75 3.39 -11.26
N ASP A 101 -3.15 2.80 -12.29
CA ASP A 101 -3.64 1.54 -12.87
C ASP A 101 -3.33 0.35 -11.96
N ALA A 102 -2.19 0.43 -11.28
CA ALA A 102 -1.73 -0.60 -10.38
C ALA A 102 -0.89 -0.03 -9.23
N VAL A 103 -0.93 -0.73 -8.10
CA VAL A 103 0.01 -0.57 -7.00
C VAL A 103 0.59 -1.94 -6.69
N VAL A 104 1.91 -2.08 -6.83
CA VAL A 104 2.64 -3.27 -6.40
C VAL A 104 2.96 -3.10 -4.93
N VAL A 105 2.64 -4.10 -4.10
CA VAL A 105 2.91 -4.10 -2.66
C VAL A 105 3.75 -5.30 -2.28
N THR A 106 4.57 -5.16 -1.25
CA THR A 106 5.29 -6.27 -0.62
C THR A 106 4.83 -6.41 0.83
N PRO A 107 3.80 -7.23 1.10
CA PRO A 107 3.25 -7.37 2.45
C PRO A 107 4.26 -7.95 3.44
N LEU A 108 4.43 -7.26 4.57
CA LEU A 108 5.24 -7.77 5.68
C LEU A 108 4.43 -8.66 6.63
N MET A 109 3.11 -8.46 6.69
CA MET A 109 2.18 -9.19 7.55
C MET A 109 0.86 -9.41 6.80
N HIS A 110 0.10 -10.41 7.26
CA HIS A 110 -1.27 -10.68 6.78
C HIS A 110 -1.38 -10.84 5.26
N ALA A 111 -0.42 -11.50 4.62
CA ALA A 111 -0.38 -11.68 3.15
C ALA A 111 -1.70 -12.26 2.59
N ASP A 112 -2.35 -13.16 3.34
CA ASP A 112 -3.65 -13.71 2.96
C ASP A 112 -4.76 -12.65 2.93
N LYS A 113 -4.75 -11.70 3.86
CA LYS A 113 -5.72 -10.58 3.88
C LYS A 113 -5.50 -9.64 2.68
N TRP A 114 -4.25 -9.45 2.27
CA TRP A 114 -3.94 -8.67 1.05
C TRP A 114 -4.48 -9.35 -0.21
N ARG A 115 -4.29 -10.67 -0.34
CA ARG A 115 -4.86 -11.45 -1.46
C ARG A 115 -6.38 -11.41 -1.49
N ALA A 116 -7.01 -11.31 -0.33
CA ALA A 116 -8.47 -11.24 -0.20
C ALA A 116 -9.09 -9.88 -0.56
N LEU A 117 -8.29 -8.83 -0.83
CA LEU A 117 -8.83 -7.48 -1.08
C LEU A 117 -9.75 -7.39 -2.31
N ALA A 118 -9.57 -8.26 -3.31
CA ALA A 118 -10.42 -8.29 -4.51
C ALA A 118 -11.69 -9.14 -4.36
N MET A 119 -11.85 -9.87 -3.25
CA MET A 119 -12.98 -10.78 -3.01
C MET A 119 -14.09 -10.17 -2.14
N GLY A 120 -13.94 -8.89 -1.76
CA GLY A 120 -14.90 -8.14 -0.92
C GLY A 120 -15.85 -7.26 -1.72
#